data_AF-M9SB31-F1
#
_entry.id   AF-M9SB31-F1
#
_cell.length_a   1.000
_cell.length_b   1.000
_cell.length_c   1.000
_cell.angle_alpha   90.00
_cell.angle_beta   90.00
_cell.angle_gamma   90.00
#
_symmetry.space_group_name_H-M   'P 1'
#
loop_
_entity.id
_entity.type
_entity.pdbx_description
1 polymer ?
#
loop_
_entity_poly.entity_id
_entity_poly.type
_entity_poly.pdbx_seq_one_letter_code
_entity_poly.pdbx_strand_id
1 'polypeptide(L)'
;MALTFSKRKSKVEVGPGEALVCAIALGYGTTQGESHPIKRPDEVSKCGTGVPEWFAKGVECALLAPTALMKQNFMFEYRDRKAYATSKGICAPVNLGIVKYHFEVGAGKDNVVWG
;
A
#
# COMPACT_ATOMS: atom_id res chain seq x y z
N MET A 1 -13.73 4.55 12.74
CA MET A 1 -12.94 3.54 12.00
C MET A 1 -13.79 2.31 11.75
N ALA A 2 -14.25 2.11 10.53
CA ALA A 2 -15.11 0.98 10.15
C ALA A 2 -14.24 -0.24 9.82
N LEU A 3 -14.02 -1.11 10.81
CA LEU A 3 -13.40 -2.42 10.64
C LEU A 3 -14.41 -3.51 10.25
N THR A 4 -15.67 -3.15 10.00
CA THR A 4 -16.76 -4.12 10.08
C THR A 4 -17.58 -4.17 8.80
N PHE A 5 -17.12 -5.03 7.90
CA PHE A 5 -18.01 -5.71 6.96
C PHE A 5 -18.67 -6.89 7.68
N SER A 6 -19.99 -7.05 7.54
CA SER A 6 -20.69 -8.20 8.10
C SER A 6 -20.55 -9.40 7.18
N LYS A 7 -19.62 -10.31 7.49
CA LYS A 7 -19.45 -11.57 6.75
C LYS A 7 -20.76 -12.37 6.65
N ARG A 8 -21.59 -12.36 7.70
CA ARG A 8 -22.90 -13.04 7.73
C ARG A 8 -23.91 -12.47 6.73
N LYS A 9 -23.80 -11.19 6.39
CA LYS A 9 -24.66 -10.53 5.38
C LYS A 9 -24.09 -10.63 3.97
N SER A 10 -22.85 -11.11 3.83
CA SER A 10 -22.27 -11.42 2.53
C SER A 10 -22.89 -12.68 1.98
N LYS A 11 -23.31 -12.67 0.71
CA LYS A 11 -23.68 -13.88 -0.04
C LYS A 11 -22.47 -14.52 -0.73
N VAL A 12 -21.25 -14.12 -0.38
CA VAL A 12 -20.03 -14.66 -1.02
C VAL A 12 -19.82 -16.11 -0.58
N GLU A 13 -19.73 -17.00 -1.56
CA GLU A 13 -19.29 -18.38 -1.34
C GLU A 13 -17.76 -18.39 -1.27
N VAL A 14 -17.21 -19.05 -0.24
CA VAL A 14 -15.76 -19.22 -0.06
C VAL A 14 -15.50 -20.72 -0.10
N GLY A 15 -14.85 -21.19 -1.15
CA GLY A 15 -14.58 -22.61 -1.36
C GLY A 15 -13.50 -23.18 -0.44
N PRO A 16 -13.31 -24.51 -0.45
CA PRO A 16 -12.19 -25.14 0.26
C PRO A 16 -10.85 -24.57 -0.19
N GLY A 17 -10.05 -24.07 0.77
CA GLY A 17 -8.74 -23.47 0.50
C GLY A 17 -8.78 -21.98 0.13
N GLU A 18 -9.96 -21.39 -0.03
CA GLU A 18 -10.11 -19.95 -0.29
C GLU A 18 -10.27 -19.15 1.01
N ALA A 19 -9.94 -17.86 0.94
CA ALA A 19 -10.14 -16.94 2.05
C ALA A 19 -10.70 -15.60 1.56
N LEU A 20 -11.74 -15.10 2.22
CA LEU A 20 -12.20 -13.72 2.04
C LEU A 20 -11.21 -12.77 2.73
N VAL A 21 -10.26 -12.24 1.96
CA VAL A 21 -9.16 -11.39 2.46
C VAL A 21 -9.59 -9.94 2.69
N CYS A 22 -10.32 -9.34 1.74
CA CYS A 22 -10.85 -7.99 1.87
C CYS A 22 -12.16 -7.83 1.10
N ALA A 23 -12.91 -6.78 1.41
CA ALA A 23 -14.06 -6.32 0.64
C ALA A 23 -13.83 -4.84 0.30
N ILE A 24 -13.97 -4.50 -0.98
CA ILE A 24 -13.81 -3.14 -1.50
C ILE A 24 -15.21 -2.63 -1.84
N ALA A 25 -15.69 -1.65 -1.08
CA ALA A 25 -16.96 -0.99 -1.38
C ALA A 25 -16.73 0.10 -2.44
N LEU A 26 -17.54 0.11 -3.49
CA LEU A 26 -17.52 1.11 -4.56
C LEU A 26 -18.91 1.73 -4.68
N GLY A 27 -18.97 3.04 -4.91
CA GLY A 27 -20.21 3.79 -5.04
C GLY A 27 -19.96 5.30 -4.99
N TYR A 28 -21.03 6.08 -5.10
CA TYR A 28 -20.96 7.54 -4.99
C TYR A 28 -20.94 7.95 -3.51
N GLY A 29 -19.89 8.66 -3.11
CA GLY A 29 -19.80 9.24 -1.78
C GLY A 29 -20.85 10.35 -1.60
N THR A 30 -21.41 10.44 -0.40
CA THR A 30 -22.24 11.60 -0.02
C THR A 30 -21.38 12.83 0.26
N THR A 31 -20.08 12.64 0.51
CA THR A 31 -19.08 13.68 0.74
C THR A 31 -17.84 13.42 -0.11
N GLN A 32 -16.95 14.42 -0.20
CA GLN A 32 -15.70 14.34 -0.96
C GLN A 32 -14.60 13.49 -0.27
N GLY A 33 -14.85 13.04 0.97
CA GLY A 33 -13.84 12.39 1.80
C GLY A 33 -12.83 13.37 2.41
N GLU A 34 -11.94 12.85 3.25
CA GLU A 34 -10.86 13.61 3.89
C GLU A 34 -9.52 12.92 3.60
N SER A 35 -8.44 13.71 3.53
CA SER A 35 -7.10 13.16 3.41
C SER A 35 -6.73 12.36 4.67
N HIS A 36 -6.09 11.22 4.48
CA HIS A 36 -5.45 10.53 5.60
C HIS A 36 -4.16 11.24 6.03
N PRO A 37 -3.69 11.02 7.27
CA PRO A 37 -2.37 11.48 7.69
C PRO A 37 -1.26 10.86 6.82
N ILE A 38 -0.38 11.71 6.30
CA ILE A 38 0.75 11.31 5.44
C ILE A 38 2.05 11.58 6.20
N LYS A 39 2.86 10.54 6.37
CA LYS A 39 4.22 10.60 6.88
C LYS A 39 5.17 11.23 5.87
N ARG A 40 6.34 11.64 6.34
CA ARG A 40 7.43 12.12 5.48
C ARG A 40 8.08 10.95 4.72
N PRO A 41 8.63 11.20 3.52
CA PRO A 41 9.34 10.17 2.75
C PRO A 41 10.45 9.47 3.53
N ASP A 42 11.21 10.18 4.36
CA ASP A 42 12.30 9.62 5.17
C ASP A 42 11.81 8.73 6.33
N GLU A 43 10.53 8.81 6.71
CA GLU A 43 9.94 7.92 7.72
C GLU A 43 9.53 6.56 7.15
N VAL A 44 9.37 6.46 5.83
CA VAL A 44 8.90 5.26 5.12
C VAL A 44 9.87 4.76 4.07
N SER A 45 11.05 5.39 3.95
CA SER A 45 12.07 4.97 3.02
C SER A 45 13.48 5.23 3.57
N LYS A 46 14.38 4.31 3.28
CA LYS A 46 15.82 4.51 3.47
C LYS A 46 16.41 5.02 2.16
N CYS A 47 16.35 6.34 1.98
CA CYS A 47 17.01 7.00 0.87
C CYS A 47 18.43 7.38 1.29
N GLY A 48 19.41 6.59 0.86
CA GLY A 48 20.81 7.02 0.90
C GLY A 48 21.07 8.14 -0.11
N THR A 49 22.27 8.74 -0.09
CA THR A 49 22.72 9.61 -1.17
C THR A 49 22.80 8.80 -2.48
N GLY A 50 22.23 9.32 -3.58
CA GLY A 50 22.31 8.68 -4.91
C GLY A 50 21.16 7.73 -5.26
N VAL A 51 20.01 7.80 -4.58
CA VAL A 51 18.80 7.10 -5.04
C VAL A 51 18.29 7.66 -6.38
N PRO A 52 17.88 6.81 -7.33
CA PRO A 52 17.31 7.27 -8.60
C PRO A 52 16.03 8.07 -8.40
N GLU A 53 15.78 9.03 -9.28
CA GLU A 53 14.56 9.87 -9.24
C GLU A 53 13.27 9.03 -9.30
N TRP A 54 13.26 7.95 -10.08
CA TRP A 54 12.12 7.05 -10.16
C TRP A 54 11.79 6.42 -8.80
N PHE A 55 12.80 6.13 -7.97
CA PHE A 55 12.59 5.54 -6.65
C PHE A 55 11.92 6.56 -5.72
N ALA A 56 12.39 7.82 -5.72
CA ALA A 56 11.79 8.90 -4.94
C ALA A 56 10.32 9.13 -5.33
N LYS A 57 10.03 9.20 -6.64
CA LYS A 57 8.64 9.30 -7.15
C LYS A 57 7.77 8.11 -6.76
N GLY A 58 8.35 6.90 -6.75
CA GLY A 58 7.69 5.71 -6.24
C GLY A 58 7.31 5.83 -4.76
N VAL A 59 8.21 6.31 -3.90
CA VAL A 59 7.94 6.54 -2.47
C VAL A 59 6.83 7.58 -2.27
N GLU A 60 6.89 8.70 -2.99
CA GLU A 60 5.86 9.75 -2.95
C GLU A 60 4.48 9.20 -3.32
N CYS A 61 4.39 8.38 -4.36
CA CYS A 61 3.14 7.76 -4.76
C CYS A 61 2.66 6.71 -3.73
N ALA A 62 3.58 5.94 -3.16
CA ALA A 62 3.25 4.94 -2.13
C ALA A 62 2.71 5.56 -0.83
N LEU A 63 3.07 6.80 -0.50
CA LEU A 63 2.47 7.53 0.62
C LEU A 63 0.98 7.85 0.40
N LEU A 64 0.55 8.00 -0.86
CA LEU A 64 -0.86 8.23 -1.18
C LEU A 64 -1.70 6.95 -1.14
N ALA A 65 -1.05 5.79 -0.96
CA ALA A 65 -1.72 4.50 -0.95
C ALA A 65 -2.68 4.35 0.24
N PRO A 66 -3.89 3.77 0.03
CA PRO A 66 -4.78 3.44 1.12
C PRO A 66 -4.19 2.28 1.95
N THR A 67 -4.02 2.48 3.25
CA THR A 67 -3.52 1.45 4.17
C THR A 67 -4.57 1.12 5.23
N ALA A 68 -4.61 -0.14 5.66
CA ALA A 68 -5.51 -0.54 6.73
C ALA A 68 -5.28 0.34 7.98
N LEU A 69 -6.38 0.85 8.54
CA LEU A 69 -6.38 1.74 9.71
C LEU A 69 -5.57 3.04 9.53
N MET A 70 -5.30 3.44 8.28
CA MET A 70 -4.51 4.65 7.97
C MET A 70 -3.10 4.62 8.58
N LYS A 71 -2.57 3.41 8.84
CA LYS A 71 -1.21 3.22 9.38
C LYS A 71 -0.25 2.96 8.23
N GLN A 72 0.49 3.99 7.84
CA GLN A 72 1.62 3.90 6.90
C GLN A 72 2.83 3.22 7.57
N ASN A 73 2.66 1.96 7.97
CA ASN A 73 3.69 1.12 8.57
C ASN A 73 4.34 0.26 7.50
N PHE A 74 4.96 0.92 6.53
CA PHE A 74 5.77 0.30 5.50
C PHE A 74 7.14 0.98 5.41
N MET A 75 8.10 0.27 4.82
CA MET A 75 9.45 0.75 4.62
C MET A 75 9.94 0.31 3.26
N PHE A 76 10.42 1.27 2.47
CA PHE A 76 11.11 1.06 1.20
C PHE A 76 12.62 1.20 1.36
N GLU A 77 13.37 0.40 0.62
CA GLU A 77 14.83 0.46 0.60
C GLU A 77 15.33 0.23 -0.83
N TYR A 78 16.33 1.00 -1.24
CA TYR A 78 17.00 0.83 -2.53
C TYR A 78 18.43 0.36 -2.31
N ARG A 79 18.76 -0.82 -2.83
CA ARG A 79 20.11 -1.40 -2.79
C ARG A 79 20.32 -2.29 -3.99
N ASP A 80 21.56 -2.35 -4.49
CA ASP A 80 21.94 -3.22 -5.61
C ASP A 80 21.06 -3.08 -6.87
N ARG A 81 20.61 -1.86 -7.16
CA ARG A 81 19.66 -1.54 -8.26
C ARG A 81 18.29 -2.21 -8.15
N LYS A 82 17.89 -2.60 -6.95
CA LYS A 82 16.59 -3.21 -6.65
C LYS A 82 15.83 -2.44 -5.59
N ALA A 83 14.51 -2.44 -5.72
CA ALA A 83 13.61 -1.93 -4.70
C ALA A 83 13.22 -3.07 -3.74
N TYR A 84 13.23 -2.76 -2.45
CA TYR A 84 12.75 -3.64 -1.38
C TYR A 84 11.62 -2.93 -0.66
N ALA A 85 10.58 -3.67 -0.29
CA ALA A 85 9.45 -3.13 0.45
C ALA A 85 9.04 -4.10 1.56
N THR A 86 8.74 -3.55 2.73
CA THR A 86 8.21 -4.31 3.86
C THR A 86 7.01 -3.58 4.46
N SER A 87 6.08 -4.32 5.05
CA SER A 87 4.97 -3.76 5.82
C SER A 87 4.82 -4.52 7.13
N LYS A 88 4.33 -3.84 8.18
CA LYS A 88 4.18 -4.40 9.52
C LYS A 88 2.79 -4.11 10.09
N GLY A 89 2.31 -5.00 10.96
CA GLY A 89 1.05 -4.85 11.68
C GLY A 89 -0.13 -5.57 11.02
N ILE A 90 -1.33 -5.10 11.31
CA ILE A 90 -2.58 -5.72 10.84
C ILE A 90 -2.67 -5.57 9.32
N CYS A 91 -3.07 -6.65 8.63
CA CYS A 91 -3.16 -6.72 7.17
C CYS A 91 -1.83 -6.44 6.45
N ALA A 92 -0.67 -6.66 7.09
CA ALA A 92 0.64 -6.38 6.49
C ALA A 92 0.84 -6.95 5.06
N PRO A 93 0.45 -8.20 4.73
CA PRO A 93 0.59 -8.70 3.36
C PRO A 93 -0.26 -7.93 2.34
N VAL A 94 -1.49 -7.56 2.72
CA VAL A 94 -2.39 -6.78 1.86
C VAL A 94 -1.86 -5.37 1.68
N ASN A 95 -1.49 -4.71 2.78
CA ASN A 95 -0.88 -3.38 2.75
C ASN A 95 0.39 -3.38 1.90
N LEU A 96 1.23 -4.41 2.01
CA LEU A 96 2.45 -4.53 1.20
C LEU A 96 2.14 -4.56 -0.30
N GLY A 97 1.12 -5.32 -0.72
CA GLY A 97 0.67 -5.33 -2.11
C GLY A 97 0.18 -3.97 -2.58
N ILE A 98 -0.66 -3.29 -1.78
CA ILE A 98 -1.21 -1.98 -2.13
C ILE A 98 -0.11 -0.93 -2.29
N VAL A 99 0.87 -0.89 -1.37
CA VAL A 99 1.96 0.09 -1.44
C VAL A 99 2.95 -0.23 -2.55
N LYS A 100 3.22 -1.51 -2.84
CA LYS A 100 4.04 -1.90 -4.00
C LYS A 100 3.41 -1.45 -5.32
N TYR A 101 2.09 -1.63 -5.45
CA TYR A 101 1.36 -1.17 -6.63
C TYR A 101 1.46 0.35 -6.81
N HIS A 102 1.24 1.15 -5.76
CA HIS A 102 1.38 2.60 -5.85
C HIS A 102 2.82 3.03 -6.13
N PHE A 103 3.79 2.35 -5.51
CA PHE A 103 5.19 2.58 -5.78
C PHE A 103 5.52 2.38 -7.26
N GLU A 104 5.07 1.27 -7.87
CA GLU A 104 5.25 1.00 -9.30
C GLU A 104 4.60 2.05 -10.20
N VAL A 105 3.42 2.55 -9.84
CA VAL A 105 2.74 3.61 -10.58
C VAL A 105 3.57 4.90 -10.58
N GLY A 106 4.13 5.30 -9.43
CA GLY A 106 4.97 6.50 -9.33
C GLY A 106 6.37 6.32 -9.93
N ALA A 107 6.96 5.14 -9.76
CA ALA A 107 8.30 4.82 -10.26
C ALA A 107 8.35 4.57 -11.77
N GLY A 108 7.22 4.22 -12.39
CA GLY A 108 7.19 3.64 -13.71
C GLY A 108 7.55 2.16 -13.64
N LYS A 109 6.61 1.29 -14.05
CA LYS A 109 6.71 -0.16 -13.91
C LYS A 109 7.99 -0.76 -14.50
N ASP A 110 8.48 -0.19 -15.60
CA ASP A 110 9.68 -0.68 -16.31
C ASP A 110 10.99 -0.43 -15.53
N ASN A 111 10.98 0.50 -14.58
CA ASN A 111 12.14 0.83 -13.76
C ASN A 111 12.27 -0.08 -12.53
N VAL A 112 11.21 -0.79 -12.15
CA VAL A 112 11.14 -1.48 -10.86
C VAL A 112 11.59 -2.93 -10.99
N VAL A 113 12.74 -3.23 -10.38
CA VAL A 113 13.16 -4.61 -10.11
C VAL A 113 13.03 -4.87 -8.62
N TRP A 114 12.10 -5.76 -8.25
CA TRP A 114 11.92 -6.16 -6.86
C TRP A 114 13.01 -7.13 -6.41
N GLY A 115 13.45 -6.98 -5.16
CA GLY A 115 14.35 -7.91 -4.48
C GLY A 115 13.73 -8.64 -3.30
#